data_AF-A0A830B3B7-F1
#
_entry.id   AF-A0A830B3B7-F1
#
_cell.length_a   1.000
_cell.length_b   1.000
_cell.length_c   1.000
_cell.angle_alpha   90.00
_cell.angle_beta   90.00
_cell.angle_gamma   90.00
#
_symmetry.space_group_name_H-M   'P 1'
#
loop_
_entity.id
_entity.type
_entity.pdbx_description
1 polymer ?
#
loop_
_entity_poly.entity_id
_entity_poly.type
_entity_poly.pdbx_seq_one_letter_code
_entity_poly.pdbx_strand_id
1 'polypeptide(L)'
;KPAPVTSRPPQLNDPTLKSDWSHRAWVAGGCTTVLISLAKSVAGAAGSHMWAQIEAFQGHHKWPWTITRRQFANNLHALARAVTLAVVPINLLCDDPILLGFVGVCSGCIMFSQQSHAWAHTTKSRLPPLVVALQDGGLLVSRSQHAAHHRPPYNSNYCIVSGVWNEILDRSRLFEAMEMVIFFKFGVRPRSWTDPNSDWTEDAQTTSFES
;
A
#
# COMPACT_ATOMS: atom_id res chain seq x y z
N LYS A 1 26.54 -21.51 -58.39
CA LYS A 1 27.40 -20.41 -57.86
C LYS A 1 26.48 -19.21 -57.64
N PRO A 2 26.22 -18.75 -56.40
CA PRO A 2 25.32 -17.60 -56.20
C PRO A 2 25.99 -16.33 -56.72
N ALA A 3 25.21 -15.44 -57.32
CA ALA A 3 25.68 -14.19 -57.91
C ALA A 3 26.18 -13.22 -56.82
N PRO A 4 27.18 -12.36 -57.12
CA PRO A 4 27.68 -11.40 -56.15
C PRO A 4 26.62 -10.33 -55.88
N VAL A 5 26.22 -10.17 -54.61
CA VAL A 5 25.39 -9.04 -54.19
C VAL A 5 26.26 -7.79 -54.19
N THR A 6 26.15 -6.97 -55.23
CA THR A 6 26.73 -5.62 -55.25
C THR A 6 25.87 -4.70 -54.37
N SER A 7 26.34 -4.40 -53.16
CA SER A 7 25.74 -3.38 -52.30
C SER A 7 26.11 -1.99 -52.79
N ARG A 8 25.29 -1.40 -53.66
CA ARG A 8 25.37 0.05 -53.92
C ARG A 8 24.87 0.82 -52.69
N PRO A 9 25.48 1.97 -52.35
CA PRO A 9 24.99 2.79 -51.25
C PRO A 9 23.53 3.22 -51.50
N PRO A 10 22.70 3.30 -50.45
CA PRO A 10 21.28 3.66 -50.61
C PRO A 10 21.12 5.00 -51.33
N GLN A 11 20.26 5.04 -52.35
CA GLN A 11 19.91 6.31 -53.00
C GLN A 11 19.02 7.13 -52.06
N LEU A 12 19.38 8.39 -51.85
CA LEU A 12 18.68 9.29 -50.91
C LEU A 12 17.19 9.47 -51.20
N ASN A 13 16.77 9.27 -52.46
CA ASN A 13 15.41 9.49 -52.96
C ASN A 13 14.68 8.19 -53.35
N ASP A 14 15.07 7.05 -52.79
CA ASP A 14 14.45 5.76 -53.09
C ASP A 14 12.94 5.77 -52.70
N PRO A 15 12.01 5.60 -53.66
CA PRO A 15 10.58 5.61 -53.39
C PRO A 15 10.12 4.43 -52.52
N THR A 16 10.88 3.34 -52.45
CA THR A 16 10.57 2.20 -51.58
C THR A 16 10.72 2.55 -50.09
N LEU A 17 11.43 3.63 -49.77
CA LEU A 17 11.56 4.16 -48.41
C LEU A 17 10.38 5.08 -48.01
N LYS A 18 9.48 5.41 -48.93
CA LYS A 18 8.32 6.26 -48.64
C LYS A 18 7.16 5.42 -48.09
N SER A 19 6.52 5.91 -47.04
CA SER A 19 5.27 5.32 -46.54
C SER A 19 4.15 5.46 -47.57
N ASP A 20 3.33 4.43 -47.76
CA ASP A 20 2.06 4.53 -48.47
C ASP A 20 0.91 4.79 -47.47
N TRP A 21 -0.32 4.83 -47.98
CA TRP A 21 -1.50 5.00 -47.13
C TRP A 21 -1.81 3.78 -46.25
N SER A 22 -1.42 2.58 -46.65
CA SER A 22 -1.58 1.35 -45.86
C SER A 22 -0.67 1.37 -44.64
N HIS A 23 0.61 1.68 -44.82
CA HIS A 23 1.60 1.89 -43.75
C HIS A 23 1.09 2.92 -42.75
N ARG A 24 0.62 4.07 -43.23
CA ARG A 24 0.09 5.15 -42.38
C ARG A 24 -1.16 4.73 -41.61
N ALA A 25 -2.08 3.99 -42.25
CA ALA A 25 -3.28 3.49 -41.61
C ALA A 25 -2.96 2.48 -40.50
N TRP A 26 -2.01 1.56 -40.72
CA TRP A 26 -1.57 0.61 -39.71
C TRP A 26 -0.87 1.29 -38.53
N VAL A 27 -0.01 2.27 -38.77
CA VAL A 27 0.62 3.07 -37.71
C VAL A 27 -0.43 3.83 -36.91
N ALA A 28 -1.37 4.51 -37.58
CA ALA A 28 -2.45 5.24 -36.90
C ALA A 28 -3.34 4.31 -36.06
N GLY A 29 -3.68 3.13 -36.58
CA GLY A 29 -4.42 2.10 -35.86
C GLY A 29 -3.68 1.62 -34.61
N GLY A 30 -2.40 1.27 -34.75
CA GLY A 30 -1.55 0.84 -33.65
C GLY A 30 -1.41 1.90 -32.56
N CYS A 31 -1.14 3.17 -32.93
CA CYS A 31 -1.09 4.28 -31.99
C CYS A 31 -2.42 4.46 -31.25
N THR A 32 -3.54 4.36 -31.96
CA THR A 32 -4.88 4.47 -31.35
C THR A 32 -5.12 3.36 -30.32
N THR A 33 -4.75 2.12 -30.62
CA THR A 33 -4.87 1.00 -29.68
C THR A 33 -4.01 1.22 -28.43
N VAL A 34 -2.77 1.71 -28.57
CA VAL A 34 -1.90 2.04 -27.43
C VAL A 34 -2.53 3.13 -26.56
N LEU A 35 -3.06 4.19 -27.16
CA LEU A 35 -3.72 5.27 -26.43
C LEU A 35 -4.98 4.81 -25.69
N ILE A 36 -5.80 3.97 -26.32
CA ILE A 36 -6.99 3.39 -25.67
C ILE A 36 -6.58 2.52 -24.48
N SER A 37 -5.55 1.69 -24.65
CA SER A 37 -5.02 0.85 -23.56
C SER A 37 -4.46 1.70 -22.42
N LEU A 38 -3.69 2.75 -22.73
CA LEU A 38 -3.16 3.68 -21.72
C LEU A 38 -4.29 4.39 -20.97
N ALA A 39 -5.30 4.89 -21.68
CA ALA A 39 -6.46 5.54 -21.07
C ALA A 39 -7.22 4.60 -20.14
N LYS A 40 -7.43 3.34 -20.54
CA LYS A 40 -8.02 2.30 -19.69
C LYS A 40 -7.17 1.98 -18.47
N SER A 41 -5.84 1.90 -18.61
CA SER A 41 -4.93 1.69 -17.49
C SER A 41 -4.96 2.84 -16.48
N VAL A 42 -4.99 4.09 -16.95
CA VAL A 42 -5.13 5.28 -16.08
C VAL A 42 -6.48 5.27 -15.37
N ALA A 43 -7.58 5.00 -16.08
CA ALA A 43 -8.91 4.89 -15.47
C ALA A 43 -8.98 3.74 -14.44
N GLY A 44 -8.35 2.60 -14.74
CA GLY A 44 -8.24 1.46 -13.81
C GLY A 44 -7.40 1.77 -12.58
N ALA A 45 -6.30 2.52 -12.73
CA ALA A 45 -5.48 2.99 -11.63
C ALA A 45 -6.24 4.00 -10.74
N ALA A 46 -7.01 4.92 -11.35
CA ALA A 46 -7.90 5.83 -10.62
C ALA A 46 -9.03 5.08 -9.89
N GLY A 47 -9.59 4.04 -10.52
CA GLY A 47 -10.58 3.12 -9.93
C GLY A 47 -9.98 2.03 -9.02
N SER A 48 -8.72 2.15 -8.62
CA SER A 48 -8.08 1.17 -7.71
C SER A 48 -8.61 1.25 -6.28
N HIS A 49 -9.36 2.29 -5.94
CA HIS A 49 -9.87 2.58 -4.59
C HIS A 49 -8.76 2.72 -3.53
N MET A 50 -7.49 2.91 -3.94
CA MET A 50 -6.39 3.16 -3.02
C MET A 50 -6.66 4.38 -2.13
N TRP A 51 -7.27 5.43 -2.70
CA TRP A 51 -7.67 6.60 -1.93
C TRP A 51 -8.69 6.28 -0.84
N ALA A 52 -9.72 5.49 -1.17
CA ALA A 52 -10.72 5.04 -0.18
C ALA A 52 -10.08 4.20 0.93
N GLN A 53 -9.02 3.44 0.64
CA GLN A 53 -8.25 2.71 1.64
C GLN A 53 -7.50 3.66 2.60
N ILE A 54 -6.91 4.74 2.08
CA ILE A 54 -6.25 5.78 2.89
C ILE A 54 -7.29 6.49 3.77
N GLU A 55 -8.42 6.91 3.20
CA GLU A 55 -9.50 7.55 3.95
C GLU A 55 -10.05 6.64 5.05
N ALA A 56 -10.28 5.36 4.73
CA ALA A 56 -10.67 4.35 5.69
C ALA A 56 -9.64 4.18 6.82
N PHE A 57 -8.36 4.10 6.47
CA PHE A 57 -7.28 3.95 7.42
C PHE A 57 -7.04 5.23 8.23
N GLN A 58 -7.34 6.42 7.74
CA GLN A 58 -7.25 7.63 8.57
C GLN A 58 -8.53 7.82 9.41
N GLY A 59 -9.68 7.46 8.85
CA GLY A 59 -10.99 7.60 9.48
C GLY A 59 -11.17 6.71 10.72
N HIS A 60 -10.48 5.58 10.82
CA HIS A 60 -10.56 4.74 12.02
C HIS A 60 -10.01 5.45 13.28
N HIS A 61 -9.13 6.46 13.15
CA HIS A 61 -8.74 7.27 14.30
C HIS A 61 -9.92 8.05 14.89
N LYS A 62 -10.97 8.34 14.11
CA LYS A 62 -12.23 8.92 14.62
C LYS A 62 -13.15 7.85 15.16
N TRP A 63 -13.27 6.74 14.44
CA TRP A 63 -14.24 5.69 14.71
C TRP A 63 -13.57 4.31 14.75
N PRO A 64 -12.82 3.98 15.83
CA PRO A 64 -11.94 2.81 15.86
C PRO A 64 -12.67 1.47 15.68
N TRP A 65 -13.91 1.37 16.16
CA TRP A 65 -14.69 0.14 16.06
C TRP A 65 -15.02 -0.26 14.62
N THR A 66 -15.03 0.68 13.67
CA THR A 66 -15.46 0.43 12.29
C THR A 66 -14.59 -0.62 11.59
N ILE A 67 -13.29 -0.65 11.88
CA ILE A 67 -12.37 -1.63 11.29
C ILE A 67 -12.66 -3.05 11.76
N THR A 68 -13.13 -3.23 13.01
CA THR A 68 -13.49 -4.55 13.57
C THR A 68 -14.74 -5.16 12.94
N ARG A 69 -15.54 -4.35 12.22
CA ARG A 69 -16.77 -4.77 11.55
C ARG A 69 -16.57 -5.14 10.09
N ARG A 70 -15.38 -4.90 9.52
CA ARG A 70 -15.09 -5.25 8.13
C ARG A 70 -14.91 -6.75 7.99
N GLN A 71 -15.64 -7.34 7.06
CA GLN A 71 -15.40 -8.72 6.66
C GLN A 71 -14.00 -8.86 6.07
N PHE A 72 -13.38 -10.03 6.25
CA PHE A 72 -12.00 -10.30 5.87
C PHE A 72 -11.66 -9.89 4.42
N ALA A 73 -12.43 -10.36 3.43
CA ALA A 73 -12.19 -10.01 2.03
C ALA A 73 -12.35 -8.50 1.77
N ASN A 74 -13.36 -7.86 2.37
CA ASN A 74 -13.54 -6.41 2.26
C ASN A 74 -12.37 -5.64 2.90
N ASN A 75 -11.79 -6.16 3.98
CA ASN A 75 -10.66 -5.52 4.65
C ASN A 75 -9.35 -5.61 3.84
N LEU A 76 -9.17 -6.67 3.03
CA LEU A 76 -7.92 -6.97 2.33
C LEU A 76 -7.90 -6.57 0.85
N HIS A 77 -9.06 -6.55 0.17
CA HIS A 77 -9.09 -6.53 -1.30
C HIS A 77 -8.35 -5.34 -1.94
N ALA A 78 -8.40 -4.14 -1.33
CA ALA A 78 -7.69 -2.97 -1.86
C ALA A 78 -6.16 -3.18 -1.86
N LEU A 79 -5.60 -3.69 -0.75
CA LEU A 79 -4.18 -4.02 -0.66
C LEU A 79 -3.82 -5.24 -1.48
N ALA A 80 -4.70 -6.25 -1.55
CA ALA A 80 -4.50 -7.42 -2.40
C ALA A 80 -4.41 -7.05 -3.89
N ARG A 81 -5.24 -6.10 -4.35
CA ARG A 81 -5.15 -5.54 -5.71
C ARG A 81 -3.81 -4.84 -5.93
N ALA A 82 -3.39 -3.99 -5.00
CA ALA A 82 -2.12 -3.28 -5.10
C ALA A 82 -0.92 -4.25 -5.13
N VAL A 83 -0.91 -5.24 -4.24
CA VAL A 83 0.11 -6.30 -4.20
C VAL A 83 0.11 -7.10 -5.49
N THR A 84 -1.05 -7.50 -6.00
CA THR A 84 -1.15 -8.23 -7.28
C THR A 84 -0.51 -7.43 -8.42
N LEU A 85 -0.86 -6.15 -8.55
CA LEU A 85 -0.33 -5.30 -9.62
C LEU A 85 1.18 -5.06 -9.49
N ALA A 86 1.71 -4.98 -8.27
CA ALA A 86 3.14 -4.75 -8.03
C ALA A 86 3.99 -6.03 -8.15
N VAL A 87 3.50 -7.16 -7.64
CA VAL A 87 4.28 -8.39 -7.46
C VAL A 87 4.19 -9.32 -8.67
N VAL A 88 3.07 -9.37 -9.39
CA VAL A 88 2.95 -10.23 -10.58
C VAL A 88 4.01 -9.93 -11.63
N PRO A 89 4.30 -8.67 -12.02
CA PRO A 89 5.39 -8.38 -12.94
C PRO A 89 6.75 -8.86 -12.43
N ILE A 90 7.02 -8.73 -11.12
CA ILE A 90 8.27 -9.20 -10.51
C ILE A 90 8.38 -10.72 -10.65
N ASN A 91 7.33 -11.46 -10.29
CA ASN A 91 7.29 -12.92 -10.42
C ASN A 91 7.44 -13.41 -11.88
N LEU A 92 7.01 -12.62 -12.86
CA LEU A 92 7.12 -12.98 -14.28
C LEU A 92 8.48 -12.64 -14.89
N LEU A 93 9.22 -11.69 -14.30
CA LEU A 93 10.46 -11.15 -14.86
C LEU A 93 11.70 -11.55 -14.06
N CYS A 94 11.54 -12.12 -12.88
CA CYS A 94 12.63 -12.45 -11.96
C CYS A 94 12.49 -13.90 -11.46
N ASP A 95 13.60 -14.65 -11.52
CA ASP A 95 13.70 -16.03 -11.03
C ASP A 95 14.58 -16.17 -9.78
N ASP A 96 15.12 -15.07 -9.22
CA ASP A 96 15.94 -15.11 -8.00
C ASP A 96 15.09 -15.49 -6.77
N PRO A 97 15.26 -16.68 -6.19
CA PRO A 97 14.41 -17.15 -5.10
C PRO A 97 14.57 -16.32 -3.81
N ILE A 98 15.73 -15.69 -3.60
CA ILE A 98 15.95 -14.85 -2.42
C ILE A 98 15.16 -13.56 -2.55
N LEU A 99 15.24 -12.91 -3.72
CA LEU A 99 14.47 -11.70 -4.00
C LEU A 99 12.97 -11.98 -3.97
N LEU A 100 12.52 -13.06 -4.60
CA LEU A 100 11.12 -13.47 -4.60
C LEU A 100 10.61 -13.79 -3.20
N GLY A 101 11.41 -14.47 -2.37
CA GLY A 101 11.09 -14.74 -0.97
C GLY A 101 10.95 -13.44 -0.17
N PHE A 102 11.88 -12.50 -0.34
CA PHE A 102 11.84 -11.19 0.31
C PHE A 102 10.60 -10.38 -0.10
N VAL A 103 10.34 -10.26 -1.42
CA VAL A 103 9.15 -9.57 -1.96
C VAL A 103 7.87 -10.25 -1.47
N GLY A 104 7.84 -11.59 -1.44
CA GLY A 104 6.72 -12.38 -0.92
C GLY A 104 6.40 -12.06 0.53
N VAL A 105 7.41 -12.04 1.41
CA VAL A 105 7.23 -11.70 2.83
C VAL A 105 6.78 -10.25 3.00
N CYS A 106 7.45 -9.29 2.37
CA CYS A 106 7.09 -7.88 2.47
C CYS A 106 5.67 -7.60 1.95
N SER A 107 5.31 -8.17 0.79
CA SER A 107 3.99 -8.02 0.21
C SER A 107 2.89 -8.70 1.05
N GLY A 108 3.19 -9.84 1.66
CA GLY A 108 2.33 -10.48 2.66
C GLY A 108 2.08 -9.57 3.87
N CYS A 109 3.14 -9.01 4.47
CA CYS A 109 3.00 -8.06 5.58
C CYS A 109 2.13 -6.85 5.20
N ILE A 110 2.31 -6.29 4.01
CA ILE A 110 1.47 -5.18 3.51
C ILE A 110 0.03 -5.64 3.41
N MET A 111 -0.25 -6.73 2.69
CA MET A 111 -1.62 -7.19 2.45
C MET A 111 -2.38 -7.50 3.75
N PHE A 112 -1.72 -8.15 4.70
CA PHE A 112 -2.33 -8.57 5.97
C PHE A 112 -2.28 -7.50 7.07
N SER A 113 -1.59 -6.37 6.86
CA SER A 113 -1.51 -5.27 7.84
C SER A 113 -2.88 -4.80 8.33
N GLN A 114 -3.87 -4.75 7.44
CA GLN A 114 -5.24 -4.35 7.77
C GLN A 114 -5.95 -5.36 8.68
N GLN A 115 -5.63 -6.65 8.55
CA GLN A 115 -6.21 -7.66 9.43
C GLN A 115 -5.56 -7.63 10.80
N SER A 116 -4.23 -7.49 10.87
CA SER A 116 -3.51 -7.27 12.13
C SER A 116 -4.06 -6.05 12.86
N HIS A 117 -4.30 -4.97 12.15
CA HIS A 117 -4.94 -3.76 12.65
C HIS A 117 -6.36 -4.01 13.19
N ALA A 118 -7.20 -4.71 12.43
CA ALA A 118 -8.55 -5.06 12.90
C ALA A 118 -8.53 -5.91 14.18
N TRP A 119 -7.58 -6.85 14.28
CA TRP A 119 -7.38 -7.65 15.48
C TRP A 119 -6.86 -6.82 16.65
N ALA A 120 -6.03 -5.81 16.41
CA ALA A 120 -5.55 -4.89 17.44
C ALA A 120 -6.69 -4.08 18.10
N HIS A 121 -7.76 -3.79 17.37
CA HIS A 121 -8.97 -3.17 17.94
C HIS A 121 -9.96 -4.17 18.55
N THR A 122 -9.78 -5.47 18.33
CA THR A 122 -10.71 -6.50 18.79
C THR A 122 -10.34 -6.96 20.21
N THR A 123 -11.34 -7.23 21.03
CA THR A 123 -11.14 -7.77 22.38
C THR A 123 -10.59 -9.20 22.32
N LYS A 124 -9.67 -9.56 23.22
CA LYS A 124 -9.05 -10.90 23.26
C LYS A 124 -10.08 -12.04 23.24
N SER A 125 -11.21 -11.89 23.93
CA SER A 125 -12.29 -12.89 24.00
C SER A 125 -12.96 -13.18 22.65
N ARG A 126 -12.84 -12.29 21.66
CA ARG A 126 -13.41 -12.44 20.31
C ARG A 126 -12.36 -12.83 19.27
N LEU A 127 -11.11 -13.02 19.66
CA LEU A 127 -10.03 -13.39 18.77
C LEU A 127 -9.77 -14.90 18.82
N PRO A 128 -9.35 -15.51 17.70
CA PRO A 128 -8.84 -16.88 17.72
C PRO A 128 -7.66 -17.00 18.69
N PRO A 129 -7.51 -18.12 19.44
CA PRO A 129 -6.42 -18.29 20.41
C PRO A 129 -5.03 -18.11 19.82
N LEU A 130 -4.82 -18.54 18.57
CA LEU A 130 -3.56 -18.34 17.86
C LEU A 130 -3.25 -16.85 17.65
N VAL A 131 -4.25 -16.04 17.31
CA VAL A 131 -4.05 -14.58 17.13
C VAL A 131 -3.67 -13.95 18.46
N VAL A 132 -4.31 -14.35 19.56
CA VAL A 132 -3.96 -13.86 20.91
C VAL A 132 -2.51 -14.24 21.26
N ALA A 133 -2.12 -15.49 21.02
CA ALA A 133 -0.74 -15.94 21.27
C ALA A 133 0.30 -15.17 20.44
N LEU A 134 -0.02 -14.88 19.16
CA LEU A 134 0.85 -14.09 18.30
C LEU A 134 0.93 -12.62 18.73
N GLN A 135 -0.16 -12.04 19.26
CA GLN A 135 -0.16 -10.70 19.84
C GLN A 135 0.64 -10.64 21.15
N ASP A 136 0.49 -11.64 22.01
CA ASP A 136 1.22 -11.73 23.27
C ASP A 136 2.73 -11.98 23.06
N GLY A 137 3.09 -12.67 21.97
CA GLY A 137 4.48 -12.82 21.51
C GLY A 137 5.03 -11.63 20.69
N GLY A 138 4.23 -10.58 20.45
CA GLY A 138 4.62 -9.40 19.67
C GLY A 138 4.71 -9.59 18.15
N LEU A 139 4.57 -10.82 17.64
CA LEU A 139 4.57 -11.11 16.20
C LEU A 139 3.42 -10.40 15.48
N LEU A 140 2.27 -10.25 16.15
CA LEU A 140 1.21 -9.34 15.75
C LEU A 140 1.16 -8.16 16.73
N VAL A 141 0.78 -6.98 16.24
CA VAL A 141 0.59 -5.82 17.13
C VAL A 141 -0.52 -6.13 18.13
N SER A 142 -0.24 -5.88 19.41
CA SER A 142 -1.21 -6.08 20.49
C SER A 142 -2.21 -4.93 20.57
N ARG A 143 -3.37 -5.19 21.18
CA ARG A 143 -4.37 -4.14 21.45
C ARG A 143 -3.82 -3.01 22.31
N SER A 144 -2.97 -3.30 23.30
CA SER A 144 -2.38 -2.28 24.18
C SER A 144 -1.40 -1.38 23.44
N GLN A 145 -0.51 -1.95 22.63
CA GLN A 145 0.43 -1.16 21.82
C GLN A 145 -0.29 -0.30 20.79
N HIS A 146 -1.27 -0.86 20.09
CA HIS A 146 -2.04 -0.06 19.16
C HIS A 146 -2.89 1.00 19.87
N ALA A 147 -3.47 0.71 21.04
CA ALA A 147 -4.17 1.73 21.84
C ALA A 147 -3.22 2.87 22.30
N ALA A 148 -1.94 2.59 22.52
CA ALA A 148 -0.95 3.64 22.81
C ALA A 148 -0.70 4.56 21.61
N HIS A 149 -0.75 4.04 20.38
CA HIS A 149 -0.70 4.85 19.16
C HIS A 149 -1.85 5.86 19.04
N HIS A 150 -3.06 5.47 19.50
CA HIS A 150 -4.25 6.33 19.50
C HIS A 150 -4.25 7.39 20.61
N ARG A 151 -3.19 7.50 21.43
CA ARG A 151 -3.12 8.47 22.53
C ARG A 151 -2.18 9.63 22.18
N PRO A 152 -2.48 10.85 22.68
CA PRO A 152 -1.52 11.95 22.63
C PRO A 152 -0.16 11.54 23.23
N PRO A 153 0.97 12.01 22.65
CA PRO A 153 1.08 12.98 21.56
C PRO A 153 1.09 12.35 20.14
N TYR A 154 0.51 11.15 19.96
CA TYR A 154 0.35 10.47 18.66
C TYR A 154 1.66 10.23 17.90
N ASN A 155 2.77 10.03 18.63
CA ASN A 155 4.11 9.88 18.07
C ASN A 155 4.80 8.55 18.42
N SER A 156 4.03 7.51 18.74
CA SER A 156 4.56 6.21 19.17
C SER A 156 3.81 5.04 18.56
N ASN A 157 4.40 3.84 18.68
CA ASN A 157 3.77 2.56 18.33
C ASN A 157 3.25 2.47 16.88
N TYR A 158 4.01 3.02 15.92
CA TYR A 158 3.59 3.10 14.51
C TYR A 158 3.55 1.72 13.79
N CYS A 159 4.20 0.67 14.30
CA CYS A 159 4.21 -0.63 13.64
C CYS A 159 2.87 -1.36 13.84
N ILE A 160 2.12 -1.46 12.74
CA ILE A 160 0.78 -2.07 12.73
C ILE A 160 0.77 -3.58 12.47
N VAL A 161 1.81 -4.11 11.84
CA VAL A 161 1.88 -5.55 11.53
C VAL A 161 2.34 -6.32 12.76
N SER A 162 3.43 -5.89 13.38
CA SER A 162 4.10 -6.54 14.52
C SER A 162 4.47 -5.49 15.57
N GLY A 163 4.33 -5.88 16.84
CA GLY A 163 4.72 -5.07 17.99
C GLY A 163 6.20 -5.13 18.36
N VAL A 164 6.98 -6.06 17.80
CA VAL A 164 8.39 -6.32 18.17
C VAL A 164 9.26 -5.07 18.05
N TRP A 165 9.04 -4.26 17.01
CA TRP A 165 9.91 -3.13 16.69
C TRP A 165 9.50 -1.82 17.33
N ASN A 166 8.28 -1.70 17.88
CA ASN A 166 7.75 -0.43 18.37
C ASN A 166 8.67 0.21 19.41
N GLU A 167 9.08 -0.55 20.44
CA GLU A 167 9.93 0.00 21.50
C GLU A 167 11.30 0.48 21.00
N ILE A 168 11.92 -0.27 20.09
CA ILE A 168 13.23 0.10 19.51
C ILE A 168 13.09 1.36 18.65
N LEU A 169 12.03 1.44 17.84
CA LEU A 169 11.80 2.56 16.93
C LEU A 169 11.35 3.83 17.66
N ASP A 170 10.57 3.69 18.72
CA ASP A 170 10.16 4.80 19.58
C ASP A 170 11.37 5.36 20.34
N ARG A 171 12.22 4.50 20.93
CA ARG A 171 13.46 4.93 21.63
C ARG A 171 14.45 5.63 20.69
N SER A 172 14.55 5.17 19.44
CA SER A 172 15.41 5.81 18.43
C SER A 172 14.80 7.05 17.80
N ARG A 173 13.53 7.37 18.10
CA ARG A 173 12.78 8.49 17.53
C ARG A 173 12.78 8.48 16.00
N LEU A 174 12.84 7.28 15.40
CA LEU A 174 13.01 7.14 13.95
C LEU A 174 11.85 7.81 13.20
N PHE A 175 10.61 7.54 13.62
CA PHE A 175 9.43 8.09 12.96
C PHE A 175 9.28 9.59 13.17
N GLU A 176 9.64 10.12 14.34
CA GLU A 176 9.67 11.57 14.58
C GLU A 176 10.70 12.25 13.65
N ALA A 177 11.88 11.65 13.46
CA ALA A 177 12.86 12.17 12.53
C ALA A 177 12.33 12.16 11.07
N MET A 178 11.62 11.10 10.69
CA MET A 178 10.97 11.02 9.37
C MET A 178 9.88 12.09 9.20
N GLU A 179 9.08 12.34 10.25
CA GLU A 179 8.09 13.42 10.29
C GLU A 179 8.72 14.80 10.05
N MET A 180 9.87 15.08 10.69
CA MET A 180 10.64 16.30 10.44
C MET A 180 11.10 16.41 8.98
N VAL A 181 11.62 15.33 8.40
CA VAL A 181 12.06 15.32 6.99
C VAL A 181 10.91 15.61 6.05
N ILE A 182 9.73 15.01 6.27
CA ILE A 182 8.53 15.26 5.48
C ILE A 182 8.11 16.72 5.60
N PHE A 183 8.09 17.28 6.82
CA PHE A 183 7.77 18.68 7.05
C PHE A 183 8.73 19.62 6.32
N PHE A 184 10.05 19.43 6.45
CA PHE A 184 11.03 20.32 5.82
C PHE A 184 11.04 20.22 4.29
N LYS A 185 10.73 19.05 3.72
CA LYS A 185 10.70 18.87 2.26
C LYS A 185 9.38 19.29 1.61
N PHE A 186 8.26 19.08 2.29
CA PHE A 186 6.94 19.21 1.68
C PHE A 186 6.02 20.21 2.40
N GLY A 187 6.43 20.76 3.54
CA GLY A 187 5.61 21.67 4.35
C GLY A 187 4.42 21.00 5.05
N VAL A 188 4.30 19.67 4.98
CA VAL A 188 3.19 18.92 5.57
C VAL A 188 3.45 18.74 7.06
N ARG A 189 2.61 19.36 7.89
CA ARG A 189 2.72 19.29 9.35
C ARG A 189 2.37 17.89 9.85
N PRO A 190 3.21 17.26 10.70
CA PRO A 190 2.89 15.98 11.31
C PRO A 190 1.67 16.05 12.21
N ARG A 191 0.93 14.94 12.28
CA ARG A 191 -0.26 14.82 13.14
C ARG A 191 0.11 14.95 14.62
N SER A 192 1.24 14.40 15.01
CA SER A 192 1.79 14.40 16.37
C SER A 192 1.96 15.80 16.98
N TRP A 193 1.97 16.85 16.15
CA TRP A 193 2.15 18.25 16.60
C TRP A 193 0.83 19.00 16.76
N THR A 194 -0.30 18.34 16.48
CA THR A 194 -1.62 18.94 16.57
C THR A 194 -2.17 18.69 17.97
N ASP A 195 -2.79 19.70 18.56
CA ASP A 195 -3.41 19.56 19.87
C ASP A 195 -4.51 18.47 19.83
N PRO A 196 -4.71 17.72 20.93
CA PRO A 196 -5.79 16.75 21.03
C PRO A 196 -7.12 17.51 20.95
N ASN A 197 -7.83 17.40 19.82
CA ASN A 197 -9.18 17.95 19.69
C ASN A 197 -10.22 16.94 20.21
N SER A 198 -11.30 17.41 20.81
CA SER A 198 -12.37 16.60 21.41
C SER A 198 -13.06 15.65 20.42
N ASP A 199 -12.98 15.93 19.11
CA ASP A 199 -13.45 15.05 18.03
C ASP A 199 -12.74 13.67 17.99
N TRP A 200 -11.62 13.51 18.71
CA TRP A 200 -10.74 12.34 18.64
C TRP A 200 -10.57 11.60 19.97
N THR A 201 -11.00 12.19 21.08
CA THR A 201 -11.02 11.51 22.38
C THR A 201 -12.29 10.67 22.46
N GLU A 202 -12.16 9.35 22.46
CA GLU A 202 -13.26 8.48 22.91
C GLU A 202 -13.73 8.98 24.28
N ASP A 203 -15.03 9.25 24.40
CA ASP A 203 -15.73 9.41 25.67
C ASP A 203 -15.53 8.11 26.46
N ALA A 204 -14.47 8.06 27.26
CA ALA A 204 -14.20 7.02 28.24
C ALA A 204 -15.20 7.06 29.43
N GLN A 205 -16.45 7.47 29.18
CA GLN A 205 -17.53 7.62 30.14
C GLN A 205 -18.78 6.83 29.73
N THR A 206 -18.65 5.55 29.39
CA THR A 206 -19.82 4.64 29.33
C THR A 206 -19.44 3.20 29.70
N THR A 207 -18.77 3.01 30.86
CA THR A 207 -18.74 1.67 31.52
C THR A 207 -18.82 1.75 33.06
N SER A 208 -19.16 2.90 33.64
CA SER A 208 -19.34 3.03 35.11
C SER A 208 -20.80 2.94 35.58
N PHE A 209 -21.73 2.50 34.74
CA PHE A 209 -23.10 2.22 35.15
C PHE A 209 -23.58 0.91 34.54
N GLU A 210 -23.23 -0.18 35.21
CA GLU A 210 -24.05 -1.39 35.38
C GLU A 210 -23.30 -2.30 36.34
N SER A 211 -23.49 -1.99 37.62
CA SER A 211 -23.29 -2.90 38.76
C SER A 211 -24.44 -3.89 38.85
#